data_AF-S9PW15-F1
#
_entry.id   AF-S9PW15-F1
#
_cell.length_a   1.000
_cell.length_b   1.000
_cell.length_c   1.000
_cell.angle_alpha   90.00
_cell.angle_beta   90.00
_cell.angle_gamma   90.00
#
_symmetry.space_group_name_H-M   'P 1'
#
loop_
_entity.id
_entity.type
_entity.pdbx_description
1 polymer ?
#
loop_
_entity_poly.entity_id
_entity_poly.type
_entity_poly.pdbx_seq_one_letter_code
_entity_poly.pdbx_strand_id
1 'polypeptide(L)'
;MNMDSHLQEDLSTNNENLYTNELGIPPPRQENITELSRYFIDLRGAVNEKSYLFQRHELEQGLERITLRTREMNFEKDYLYSNLRTLEQIKLVERRLNHYKCLEESNNDQPPQWFINFFNDPNVGFLALKREMVSMDARQNQRLEALENRQNQRLEALETRQNQRLEALETRQNRRSDVIEESLRSINQKLSKQEYRYYRLHNIQLRSLGKSIDVVPFVNGQEPDFDLPQIHSIEDIENLTKDQCTRYLDGYGIQYGPNETIKLKERLRNAVGLESLGDSEFLLSGFR
;
A
#
# COMPACT_ATOMS: atom_id res chain seq x y z
N MET A 1 -27.29 -48.12 -45.05
CA MET A 1 -28.11 -46.91 -44.87
C MET A 1 -27.87 -46.48 -43.42
N ASN A 2 -26.77 -45.82 -43.07
CA ASN A 2 -26.30 -44.48 -43.46
C ASN A 2 -27.37 -43.39 -43.29
N MET A 3 -27.35 -42.76 -42.12
CA MET A 3 -27.65 -41.35 -41.87
C MET A 3 -26.76 -40.92 -40.68
N ASP A 4 -25.52 -40.55 -41.00
CA ASP A 4 -24.73 -39.60 -40.21
C ASP A 4 -25.46 -38.25 -40.20
N SER A 5 -25.34 -37.49 -39.11
CA SER A 5 -24.55 -36.24 -39.13
C SER A 5 -25.05 -35.21 -38.12
N HIS A 6 -24.07 -34.56 -37.48
CA HIS A 6 -24.13 -33.28 -36.78
C HIS A 6 -24.81 -33.20 -35.42
N LEU A 7 -24.05 -33.54 -34.37
CA LEU A 7 -23.80 -32.64 -33.23
C LEU A 7 -22.38 -32.93 -32.72
N GLN A 8 -21.40 -32.63 -33.56
CA GLN A 8 -20.00 -32.53 -33.15
C GLN A 8 -19.77 -31.02 -32.99
N GLU A 9 -20.11 -30.49 -31.80
CA GLU A 9 -19.80 -29.11 -31.44
C GLU A 9 -18.27 -29.00 -31.32
N ASP A 10 -17.71 -28.10 -32.14
CA ASP A 10 -16.32 -27.69 -32.11
C ASP A 10 -15.94 -27.15 -30.72
N LEU A 11 -15.34 -28.01 -29.89
CA LEU A 11 -14.66 -27.63 -28.63
C LEU A 11 -13.29 -26.94 -28.88
N SER A 12 -13.09 -26.37 -30.07
CA SER A 12 -11.86 -25.67 -30.46
C SER A 12 -12.12 -24.16 -30.57
N THR A 13 -12.52 -23.54 -29.47
CA THR A 13 -12.40 -22.09 -29.30
C THR A 13 -11.74 -21.79 -27.95
N ASN A 14 -10.47 -21.38 -28.00
CA ASN A 14 -9.70 -20.69 -26.96
C ASN A 14 -10.25 -20.74 -25.52
N ASN A 15 -9.96 -21.84 -24.82
CA ASN A 15 -10.28 -22.05 -23.40
C ASN A 15 -9.29 -21.39 -22.42
N GLU A 16 -8.58 -20.33 -22.82
CA GLU A 16 -7.55 -19.70 -21.98
C GLU A 16 -8.11 -19.04 -20.69
N ASN A 17 -9.43 -18.87 -20.58
CA ASN A 17 -10.09 -18.20 -19.46
C ASN A 17 -11.06 -19.09 -18.65
N LEU A 18 -11.09 -20.41 -18.86
CA LEU A 18 -12.12 -21.25 -18.23
C LEU A 18 -11.96 -21.36 -16.69
N TYR A 19 -10.73 -21.23 -16.21
CA TYR A 19 -10.38 -21.38 -14.80
C TYR A 19 -9.94 -20.05 -14.16
N THR A 20 -10.06 -18.93 -14.87
CA THR A 20 -9.78 -17.61 -14.30
C THR A 20 -10.96 -17.17 -13.42
N ASN A 21 -10.65 -16.74 -12.20
CA ASN A 21 -11.65 -16.26 -11.26
C ASN A 21 -11.09 -15.08 -10.46
N GLU A 22 -11.95 -14.13 -10.12
CA GLU A 22 -11.61 -12.94 -9.34
C GLU A 22 -11.30 -13.25 -7.86
N LEU A 23 -11.47 -14.50 -7.45
CA LEU A 23 -11.28 -14.95 -6.06
C LEU A 23 -9.86 -15.46 -5.82
N GLY A 24 -8.99 -15.42 -6.84
CA GLY A 24 -7.59 -15.82 -6.74
C GLY A 24 -7.39 -17.32 -6.52
N ILE A 25 -8.40 -18.15 -6.77
CA ILE A 25 -8.30 -19.60 -6.65
C ILE A 25 -7.45 -20.10 -7.83
N PRO A 26 -6.34 -20.82 -7.59
CA PRO A 26 -5.46 -21.27 -8.65
C PRO A 26 -6.18 -22.28 -9.56
N PRO A 27 -5.92 -22.26 -10.87
CA PRO A 27 -6.51 -23.22 -11.79
C PRO A 27 -6.08 -24.66 -11.46
N PRO A 28 -6.87 -25.67 -11.85
CA PRO A 28 -6.49 -27.08 -11.68
C PRO A 28 -5.17 -27.36 -12.41
N ARG A 29 -4.27 -28.14 -11.79
CA ARG A 29 -2.96 -28.44 -12.38
C ARG A 29 -3.04 -29.45 -13.52
N GLN A 30 -4.10 -30.25 -13.51
CA GLN A 30 -4.38 -31.30 -14.48
C GLN A 30 -5.89 -31.41 -14.65
N GLU A 31 -6.35 -31.70 -15.86
CA GLU A 31 -7.77 -31.96 -16.14
C GLU A 31 -8.14 -33.39 -15.74
N ASN A 32 -8.06 -33.67 -14.43
CA ASN A 32 -8.49 -34.93 -13.84
C ASN A 32 -9.54 -34.67 -12.76
N ILE A 33 -10.35 -35.70 -12.46
CA ILE A 33 -11.48 -35.61 -11.53
C ILE A 33 -11.06 -35.08 -10.15
N THR A 34 -9.86 -35.43 -9.68
CA THR A 34 -9.40 -35.06 -8.33
C THR A 34 -9.07 -33.57 -8.25
N GLU A 35 -8.30 -33.06 -9.21
CA GLU A 35 -7.93 -31.64 -9.28
C GLU A 35 -9.15 -30.75 -9.58
N LEU A 36 -10.04 -31.18 -10.47
CA LEU A 36 -11.29 -30.46 -10.76
C LEU A 36 -12.23 -30.43 -9.55
N SER A 37 -12.34 -31.54 -8.81
CA SER A 37 -13.13 -31.57 -7.57
C SER A 37 -12.55 -30.66 -6.50
N ARG A 38 -11.22 -30.64 -6.33
CA ARG A 38 -10.54 -29.70 -5.41
C ARG A 38 -10.84 -28.26 -5.80
N TYR A 39 -10.59 -27.90 -7.06
CA TYR A 39 -10.85 -26.56 -7.58
C TYR A 39 -12.31 -26.13 -7.37
N PHE A 40 -13.26 -27.02 -7.65
CA PHE A 40 -14.69 -26.73 -7.44
C PHE A 40 -15.04 -26.51 -5.97
N ILE A 41 -14.50 -27.31 -5.05
CA ILE A 41 -14.70 -27.15 -3.61
C ILE A 41 -14.12 -25.81 -3.13
N ASP A 42 -12.90 -25.50 -3.54
CA ASP A 42 -12.20 -24.26 -3.16
C ASP A 42 -12.94 -23.04 -3.70
N LEU A 43 -13.36 -23.08 -4.97
CA LEU A 43 -14.13 -22.01 -5.61
C LEU A 43 -15.49 -21.81 -4.91
N ARG A 44 -16.21 -22.90 -4.63
CA ARG A 44 -17.49 -22.83 -3.90
C ARG A 44 -17.30 -22.29 -2.50
N GLY A 45 -16.22 -22.68 -1.82
CA GLY A 45 -15.82 -22.15 -0.52
C GLY A 45 -15.62 -20.64 -0.57
N ALA A 46 -14.80 -20.17 -1.52
CA ALA A 46 -14.50 -18.75 -1.69
C ALA A 46 -15.73 -17.91 -2.06
N VAL A 47 -16.64 -18.44 -2.90
CA VAL A 47 -17.91 -17.77 -3.23
C VAL A 47 -18.78 -17.60 -1.98
N ASN A 48 -18.91 -18.67 -1.17
CA ASN A 48 -19.68 -18.62 0.07
C ASN A 48 -19.06 -17.68 1.09
N GLU A 49 -17.72 -17.68 1.22
CA GLU A 49 -17.00 -16.77 2.11
C GLU A 49 -17.20 -15.31 1.69
N LYS A 50 -17.09 -14.99 0.39
CA LYS A 50 -17.35 -13.64 -0.13
C LYS A 50 -18.79 -13.20 0.15
N SER A 51 -19.77 -14.09 -0.03
CA SER A 51 -21.17 -13.83 0.29
C SER A 51 -21.38 -13.55 1.79
N TYR A 52 -20.77 -14.36 2.65
CA TYR A 52 -20.82 -14.18 4.10
C TYR A 52 -20.19 -12.85 4.53
N LEU A 53 -19.03 -12.50 3.99
CA LEU A 53 -18.35 -11.23 4.28
C LEU A 53 -19.19 -10.03 3.86
N PHE A 54 -19.85 -10.11 2.71
CA PHE A 54 -20.77 -9.06 2.24
C PHE A 54 -21.96 -8.89 3.19
N GLN A 55 -22.66 -9.97 3.54
CA GLN A 55 -23.79 -9.91 4.48
C GLN A 55 -23.36 -9.40 5.85
N ARG A 56 -22.21 -9.85 6.34
CA ARG A 56 -21.64 -9.38 7.60
C ARG A 56 -21.38 -7.87 7.55
N HIS A 57 -20.80 -7.36 6.47
CA HIS A 57 -20.55 -5.94 6.31
C HIS A 57 -21.84 -5.11 6.27
N GLU A 58 -22.88 -5.59 5.59
CA GLU A 58 -24.20 -4.93 5.57
C GLU A 58 -24.83 -4.86 6.97
N LEU A 59 -24.73 -5.95 7.74
CA LEU A 59 -25.22 -5.99 9.12
C LEU A 59 -24.42 -5.06 10.05
N GLU A 60 -23.09 -5.02 9.91
CA GLU A 60 -22.22 -4.11 10.67
C GLU A 60 -22.59 -2.65 10.38
N GLN A 61 -22.77 -2.27 9.11
CA GLN A 61 -23.25 -0.92 8.74
C GLN A 61 -24.65 -0.63 9.27
N GLY A 62 -25.56 -1.61 9.22
CA GLY A 62 -26.91 -1.49 9.75
C GLY A 62 -26.93 -1.21 11.25
N LEU A 63 -26.09 -1.91 12.00
CA LEU A 63 -25.96 -1.76 13.44
C LEU A 63 -25.34 -0.40 13.82
N GLU A 64 -24.38 0.07 13.04
CA GLU A 64 -23.79 1.41 13.21
C GLU A 64 -24.85 2.51 13.02
N ARG A 65 -25.67 2.42 11.97
CA ARG A 65 -26.79 3.35 11.72
C ARG A 65 -27.80 3.37 12.88
N ILE A 66 -28.17 2.20 13.40
CA ILE A 66 -29.10 2.10 14.55
C ILE A 66 -28.48 2.72 15.81
N THR A 67 -27.18 2.49 16.03
CA THR A 67 -26.46 3.03 17.19
C THR A 67 -26.40 4.56 17.15
N LEU A 68 -26.11 5.13 15.98
CA LEU A 68 -26.10 6.59 15.80
C LEU A 68 -27.49 7.20 16.04
N ARG A 69 -28.53 6.64 15.40
CA ARG A 69 -29.92 7.10 15.62
C ARG A 69 -30.35 7.00 17.09
N THR A 70 -29.90 5.97 17.81
CA THR A 70 -30.20 5.82 19.24
C THR A 70 -29.52 6.91 20.08
N ARG A 71 -28.28 7.29 19.73
CA ARG A 71 -27.57 8.40 20.40
C ARG A 71 -28.27 9.74 20.15
N GLU A 72 -28.71 9.99 18.92
CA GLU A 72 -29.46 11.21 18.57
C GLU A 72 -30.78 11.30 19.36
N MET A 73 -31.57 10.22 19.40
CA MET A 73 -32.80 10.20 20.20
C MET A 73 -32.56 10.42 21.69
N ASN A 74 -31.47 9.88 22.25
CA ASN A 74 -31.11 10.11 23.65
C ASN A 74 -30.75 11.57 23.91
N PHE A 75 -30.01 12.21 22.98
CA PHE A 75 -29.70 13.63 23.08
C PHE A 75 -30.97 14.50 23.04
N GLU A 76 -31.89 14.19 22.13
CA GLU A 76 -33.18 14.89 22.04
C GLU A 76 -34.03 14.70 23.30
N LYS A 77 -34.05 13.48 23.85
CA LYS A 77 -34.71 13.17 25.12
C LYS A 77 -34.14 14.01 26.27
N ASP A 78 -32.82 14.07 26.41
CA ASP A 78 -32.16 14.86 27.47
C ASP A 78 -32.46 16.36 27.33
N TYR A 79 -32.47 16.87 26.09
CA TYR A 79 -32.87 18.24 25.79
C TYR A 79 -34.31 18.54 26.22
N LEU A 80 -35.26 17.65 25.90
CA LEU A 80 -36.66 17.80 26.29
C LEU A 80 -36.86 17.77 27.81
N TYR A 81 -36.15 16.89 28.54
CA TYR A 81 -36.20 16.87 30.00
C TYR A 81 -35.68 18.16 30.63
N SER A 82 -34.59 18.73 30.08
CA SER A 82 -34.07 20.02 30.50
C SER A 82 -35.10 21.13 30.33
N ASN A 83 -35.77 21.18 29.17
CA ASN A 83 -36.82 22.17 28.89
C ASN A 83 -38.03 22.02 29.82
N LEU A 84 -38.47 20.79 30.07
CA LEU A 84 -39.58 20.52 31.00
C LEU A 84 -39.26 21.03 32.41
N ARG A 85 -38.05 20.78 32.90
CA ARG A 85 -37.58 21.25 34.21
C ARG A 85 -37.59 22.78 34.29
N THR A 86 -37.16 23.46 33.24
CA THR A 86 -37.18 24.93 33.16
C THR A 86 -38.62 25.46 33.19
N LEU A 87 -39.55 24.82 32.47
CA LEU A 87 -40.97 25.20 32.50
C LEU A 87 -41.61 25.01 33.87
N GLU A 88 -41.27 23.94 34.59
CA GLU A 88 -41.73 23.73 35.97
C GLU A 88 -41.23 24.82 36.92
N GLN A 89 -39.98 25.25 36.76
CA GLN A 89 -39.42 26.36 37.53
C GLN A 89 -40.14 27.68 37.24
N ILE A 90 -40.41 27.98 35.97
CA ILE A 90 -41.17 29.18 35.58
C ILE A 90 -42.56 29.18 36.24
N LYS A 91 -43.29 28.07 36.15
CA LYS A 91 -44.62 27.94 36.80
C LYS A 91 -44.58 28.09 38.32
N LEU A 92 -43.48 27.70 38.96
CA LEU A 92 -43.31 27.89 40.40
C LEU A 92 -43.10 29.38 40.73
N VAL A 93 -42.28 30.06 39.93
CA VAL A 93 -42.04 31.50 40.07
C VAL A 93 -43.32 32.29 39.83
N GLU A 94 -44.10 31.98 38.78
CA GLU A 94 -45.40 32.61 38.51
C GLU A 94 -46.37 32.46 39.68
N ARG A 95 -46.47 31.27 40.27
CA ARG A 95 -47.32 31.04 41.46
C ARG A 95 -46.90 31.90 42.64
N ARG A 96 -45.59 32.02 42.89
CA ARG A 96 -45.08 32.90 43.96
C ARG A 96 -45.34 34.36 43.65
N LEU A 97 -45.13 34.79 42.41
CA LEU A 97 -45.38 36.17 41.98
C LEU A 97 -46.86 36.54 42.17
N ASN A 98 -47.78 35.67 41.75
CA ASN A 98 -49.21 35.90 41.93
C ASN A 98 -49.60 35.96 43.42
N HIS A 99 -49.01 35.10 44.26
CA HIS A 99 -49.21 35.15 45.71
C HIS A 99 -48.79 36.50 46.32
N TYR A 100 -47.63 37.04 45.91
CA TYR A 100 -47.17 38.35 46.38
C TYR A 100 -48.01 39.51 45.83
N LYS A 101 -48.45 39.45 44.57
CA LYS A 101 -49.37 40.47 44.01
C LYS A 101 -50.67 40.55 44.80
N CYS A 102 -51.27 39.41 45.16
CA CYS A 102 -52.47 39.38 46.00
C CYS A 102 -52.23 39.90 47.43
N LEU A 103 -51.00 39.80 47.94
CA LEU A 103 -50.62 40.36 49.25
C LEU A 103 -50.37 41.87 49.17
N GLU A 104 -49.79 42.37 48.07
CA GLU A 104 -49.59 43.81 47.83
C GLU A 104 -50.92 44.56 47.63
N GLU A 105 -51.91 43.91 47.00
CA GLU A 105 -53.28 44.44 46.86
C GLU A 105 -54.06 44.50 48.21
N SER A 106 -53.49 43.95 49.30
CA SER A 106 -54.10 43.81 50.63
C SER A 106 -53.59 44.81 51.70
N ASN A 107 -53.05 45.96 51.28
CA ASN A 107 -52.79 47.16 52.11
C ASN A 107 -51.43 47.24 52.85
N ASN A 108 -50.89 48.48 52.89
CA ASN A 108 -49.65 49.02 53.48
C ASN A 108 -48.34 48.96 52.66
N ASP A 109 -47.88 50.15 52.25
CA ASP A 109 -46.68 50.51 51.49
C ASP A 109 -45.32 50.26 52.19
N GLN A 110 -45.21 49.25 53.06
CA GLN A 110 -43.90 48.85 53.59
C GLN A 110 -43.66 47.34 53.51
N PRO A 111 -42.54 46.90 52.90
CA PRO A 111 -42.20 45.50 52.83
C PRO A 111 -42.00 44.92 54.24
N PRO A 112 -42.50 43.70 54.52
CA PRO A 112 -42.34 43.05 55.81
C PRO A 112 -40.88 42.94 56.26
N GLN A 113 -40.63 43.01 57.57
CA GLN A 113 -39.28 42.99 58.12
C GLN A 113 -38.47 41.72 57.79
N TRP A 114 -39.12 40.57 57.62
CA TRP A 114 -38.45 39.35 57.19
C TRP A 114 -37.86 39.48 55.77
N PHE A 115 -38.50 40.27 54.89
CA PHE A 115 -38.02 40.55 53.54
C PHE A 115 -36.80 41.47 53.57
N ILE A 116 -36.86 42.53 54.38
CA ILE A 116 -35.70 43.42 54.61
C ILE A 116 -34.52 42.63 55.18
N ASN A 117 -34.77 41.76 56.16
CA ASN A 117 -33.74 40.89 56.75
C ASN A 117 -33.20 39.87 55.73
N PHE A 118 -34.04 39.30 54.87
CA PHE A 118 -33.60 38.38 53.82
C PHE A 118 -32.65 39.03 52.80
N PHE A 119 -32.80 40.32 52.49
CA PHE A 119 -31.87 41.02 51.59
C PHE A 119 -30.57 41.46 52.29
N ASN A 120 -30.65 41.80 53.57
CA ASN A 120 -29.54 42.39 54.31
C ASN A 120 -28.73 41.38 55.14
N ASP A 121 -29.27 40.18 55.44
CA ASP A 121 -28.57 39.17 56.23
C ASP A 121 -27.43 38.55 55.40
N PRO A 122 -26.16 38.72 55.82
CA PRO A 122 -25.01 38.21 55.09
C PRO A 122 -24.93 36.67 55.11
N ASN A 123 -25.62 35.96 56.00
CA ASN A 123 -25.40 34.54 56.23
C ASN A 123 -26.55 33.64 55.77
N VAL A 124 -27.77 34.17 55.64
CA VAL A 124 -28.96 33.35 55.34
C VAL A 124 -29.82 33.90 54.19
N GLY A 125 -29.46 35.07 53.67
CA GLY A 125 -30.24 35.84 52.70
C GLY A 125 -29.73 35.82 51.26
N PHE A 126 -30.20 36.78 50.47
CA PHE A 126 -29.78 36.99 49.07
C PHE A 126 -28.25 37.08 48.90
N LEU A 127 -27.55 37.70 49.86
CA LEU A 127 -26.09 37.82 49.83
C LEU A 127 -25.37 36.46 50.00
N ALA A 128 -25.93 35.54 50.79
CA ALA A 128 -25.40 34.19 50.95
C ALA A 128 -25.60 33.37 49.67
N LEU A 129 -26.79 33.44 49.07
CA LEU A 129 -27.09 32.82 47.78
C LEU A 129 -26.17 33.34 46.67
N LYS A 130 -25.94 34.66 46.62
CA LYS A 130 -25.02 35.28 45.65
C LYS A 130 -23.60 34.74 45.80
N ARG A 131 -23.11 34.59 47.03
CA ARG A 131 -21.80 33.99 47.31
C ARG A 131 -21.72 32.53 46.89
N GLU A 132 -22.77 31.75 47.16
CA GLU A 132 -22.83 30.35 46.75
C GLU A 132 -22.85 30.22 45.22
N MET A 133 -23.61 31.06 44.52
CA MET A 133 -23.61 31.10 43.06
C MET A 133 -22.22 31.39 42.49
N VAL A 134 -21.51 32.41 43.02
CA VAL A 134 -20.13 32.71 42.59
C VAL A 134 -19.18 31.54 42.87
N SER A 135 -19.31 30.89 44.04
CA SER A 135 -18.53 29.71 44.37
C SER A 135 -18.85 28.51 43.47
N MET A 136 -20.13 28.33 43.10
CA MET A 136 -20.56 27.29 42.19
C MET A 136 -20.01 27.52 40.78
N ASP A 137 -20.10 28.75 40.28
CA ASP A 137 -19.57 29.16 38.99
C ASP A 137 -18.05 28.94 38.92
N ALA A 138 -17.31 29.36 39.95
CA ALA A 138 -15.87 29.11 40.07
C ALA A 138 -15.54 27.60 40.02
N ARG A 139 -16.30 26.77 40.74
CA ARG A 139 -16.12 25.30 40.73
C ARG A 139 -16.45 24.67 39.37
N GLN A 140 -17.46 25.19 38.67
CA GLN A 140 -17.81 24.72 37.33
C GLN A 140 -16.72 25.09 36.32
N ASN A 141 -16.25 26.34 36.34
CA ASN A 141 -15.17 26.80 35.48
C ASN A 141 -13.88 25.98 35.69
N GLN A 142 -13.50 25.74 36.94
CA GLN A 142 -12.33 24.90 37.24
C GLN A 142 -12.49 23.46 36.74
N ARG A 143 -13.70 22.88 36.82
CA ARG A 143 -13.97 21.53 36.29
C ARG A 143 -13.90 21.49 34.76
N LEU A 144 -14.40 22.52 34.08
CA LEU A 144 -14.34 22.63 32.62
C LEU A 144 -12.88 22.73 32.17
N GLU A 145 -12.08 23.60 32.78
CA GLU A 145 -10.66 23.75 32.46
C GLU A 145 -9.88 22.45 32.69
N ALA A 146 -10.14 21.74 33.79
CA ALA A 146 -9.51 20.44 34.05
C ALA A 146 -9.89 19.37 33.02
N LEU A 147 -11.14 19.37 32.54
CA LEU A 147 -11.60 18.46 31.49
C LEU A 147 -10.96 18.79 30.15
N GLU A 148 -10.89 20.07 29.78
CA GLU A 148 -10.30 20.56 28.55
C GLU A 148 -8.81 20.22 28.49
N ASN A 149 -8.07 20.48 29.57
CA ASN A 149 -6.67 20.09 29.70
C ASN A 149 -6.46 18.58 29.56
N ARG A 150 -7.33 17.76 30.17
CA ARG A 150 -7.24 16.30 30.04
C ARG A 150 -7.54 15.81 28.63
N GLN A 151 -8.45 16.47 27.92
CA GLN A 151 -8.75 16.14 26.53
C GLN A 151 -7.58 16.51 25.62
N ASN A 152 -7.02 17.70 25.78
CA ASN A 152 -5.86 18.16 25.01
C ASN A 152 -4.66 17.23 25.19
N GLN A 153 -4.31 16.86 26.43
CA GLN A 153 -3.24 15.90 26.70
C GLN A 153 -3.48 14.53 26.05
N ARG A 154 -4.73 14.07 26.02
CA ARG A 154 -5.08 12.80 25.36
C ARG A 154 -4.94 12.89 23.85
N LEU A 155 -5.31 14.02 23.25
CA LEU A 155 -5.17 14.26 21.81
C LEU A 155 -3.69 14.31 21.43
N GLU A 156 -2.89 15.10 22.14
CA GLU A 156 -1.43 15.18 21.89
C GLU A 156 -0.74 13.82 22.01
N ALA A 157 -1.10 13.02 23.02
CA ALA A 157 -0.55 11.68 23.20
C ALA A 157 -0.96 10.73 22.05
N LEU A 158 -2.20 10.87 21.54
CA LEU A 158 -2.66 10.09 20.39
C LEU A 158 -1.96 10.50 19.10
N GLU A 159 -1.83 11.79 18.84
CA GLU A 159 -1.11 12.33 17.68
C GLU A 159 0.35 11.86 17.69
N THR A 160 1.03 12.00 18.83
CA THR A 160 2.42 11.54 18.99
C THR A 160 2.55 10.05 18.67
N ARG A 161 1.66 9.22 19.21
CA ARG A 161 1.67 7.78 18.98
C ARG A 161 1.38 7.41 17.52
N GLN A 162 0.47 8.12 16.87
CA GLN A 162 0.16 7.91 15.45
C GLN A 162 1.35 8.29 14.57
N ASN A 163 1.98 9.45 14.83
CA ASN A 163 3.15 9.90 14.10
C ASN A 163 4.31 8.91 14.22
N GLN A 164 4.62 8.45 15.44
CA GLN A 164 5.64 7.41 15.65
C GLN A 164 5.34 6.12 14.90
N ARG A 165 4.07 5.70 14.85
CA ARG A 165 3.66 4.48 14.14
C ARG A 165 3.81 4.66 12.62
N LEU A 166 3.48 5.83 12.10
CA LEU A 166 3.64 6.14 10.66
C LEU A 166 5.12 6.16 10.28
N GLU A 167 5.97 6.83 11.05
CA GLU A 167 7.41 6.90 10.81
C GLU A 167 8.07 5.51 10.85
N ALA A 168 7.66 4.66 11.80
CA ALA A 168 8.13 3.28 11.88
C ALA A 168 7.70 2.43 10.68
N LEU A 169 6.47 2.64 10.16
CA LEU A 169 5.98 1.96 8.96
C LEU A 169 6.74 2.42 7.72
N GLU A 170 6.94 3.73 7.55
CA GLU A 170 7.69 4.32 6.43
C GLU A 170 9.13 3.80 6.42
N THR A 171 9.80 3.83 7.57
CA THR A 171 11.17 3.30 7.71
C THR A 171 11.23 1.81 7.33
N ARG A 172 10.25 1.01 7.76
CA ARG A 172 10.19 -0.42 7.42
C ARG A 172 9.95 -0.62 5.92
N GLN A 173 9.11 0.20 5.30
CA GLN A 173 8.81 0.12 3.89
C GLN A 173 10.03 0.50 3.04
N ASN A 174 10.71 1.60 3.35
CA ASN A 174 11.91 2.04 2.66
C ASN A 174 13.00 0.96 2.68
N ARG A 175 13.27 0.36 3.86
CA ARG A 175 14.23 -0.74 3.97
C ARG A 175 13.85 -1.95 3.11
N ARG A 176 12.56 -2.27 2.98
CA ARG A 176 12.11 -3.37 2.12
C ARG A 176 12.33 -3.02 0.64
N SER A 177 12.06 -1.79 0.25
CA SER A 177 12.32 -1.30 -1.11
C SER A 177 13.80 -1.38 -1.44
N ASP A 178 14.69 -0.92 -0.56
CA ASP A 178 16.14 -0.97 -0.77
C ASP A 178 16.64 -2.40 -1.01
N VAL A 179 16.15 -3.36 -0.21
CA VAL A 179 16.51 -4.78 -0.35
C VAL A 179 16.00 -5.35 -1.69
N ILE A 180 14.80 -4.96 -2.12
CA ILE A 180 14.24 -5.40 -3.41
C ILE A 180 15.05 -4.81 -4.56
N GLU A 181 15.40 -3.52 -4.51
CA GLU A 181 16.21 -2.88 -5.54
C GLU A 181 17.58 -3.55 -5.68
N GLU A 182 18.26 -3.84 -4.57
CA GLU A 182 19.55 -4.52 -4.60
C GLU A 182 19.44 -5.95 -5.15
N SER A 183 18.37 -6.67 -4.76
CA SER A 183 18.09 -8.00 -5.31
C SER A 183 17.85 -7.95 -6.82
N LEU A 184 17.08 -6.96 -7.32
CA LEU A 184 16.82 -6.79 -8.75
C LEU A 184 18.10 -6.46 -9.52
N ARG A 185 18.96 -5.58 -8.98
CA ARG A 185 20.27 -5.29 -9.57
C ARG A 185 21.13 -6.55 -9.68
N SER A 186 21.18 -7.36 -8.62
CA SER A 186 21.94 -8.62 -8.62
C SER A 186 21.39 -9.64 -9.61
N ILE A 187 20.05 -9.77 -9.72
CA ILE A 187 19.39 -10.65 -10.70
C ILE A 187 19.72 -10.19 -12.12
N ASN A 188 19.59 -8.89 -12.41
CA ASN A 188 19.90 -8.35 -13.73
C ASN A 188 21.36 -8.62 -14.12
N GLN A 189 22.33 -8.38 -13.22
CA GLN A 189 23.73 -8.71 -13.47
C GLN A 189 23.97 -10.20 -13.75
N LYS A 190 23.26 -11.09 -13.05
CA LYS A 190 23.34 -12.54 -13.30
C LYS A 190 22.73 -12.90 -14.64
N LEU A 191 21.60 -12.29 -15.00
CA LEU A 191 20.91 -12.52 -16.26
C LEU A 191 21.80 -12.11 -17.45
N SER A 192 22.37 -10.90 -17.43
CA SER A 192 23.29 -10.44 -18.48
C SER A 192 24.49 -11.36 -18.68
N LYS A 193 25.06 -11.89 -17.58
CA LYS A 193 26.15 -12.88 -17.66
C LYS A 193 25.68 -14.21 -18.27
N GLN A 194 24.44 -14.62 -18.01
CA GLN A 194 23.87 -15.83 -18.60
C GLN A 194 23.56 -15.63 -20.09
N GLU A 195 23.04 -14.46 -20.48
CA GLU A 195 22.82 -14.09 -21.88
C GLU A 195 24.14 -14.14 -22.66
N TYR A 196 25.20 -13.48 -22.17
CA TYR A 196 26.54 -13.58 -22.77
C TYR A 196 26.98 -15.03 -22.98
N ARG A 197 26.84 -15.88 -21.96
CA ARG A 197 27.21 -17.31 -22.04
C ARG A 197 26.37 -18.06 -23.07
N TYR A 198 25.07 -17.78 -23.12
CA TYR A 198 24.14 -18.36 -24.07
C TYR A 198 24.55 -18.02 -25.50
N TYR A 199 24.77 -16.73 -25.81
CA TYR A 199 25.19 -16.29 -27.15
C TYR A 199 26.54 -16.90 -27.54
N ARG A 200 27.53 -16.92 -26.64
CA ARG A 200 28.82 -17.56 -26.91
C ARG A 200 28.66 -19.05 -27.24
N LEU A 201 27.88 -19.80 -26.45
CA LEU A 201 27.66 -21.22 -26.69
C LEU A 201 26.85 -21.47 -27.98
N HIS A 202 25.86 -20.62 -28.24
CA HIS A 202 25.09 -20.65 -29.47
C HIS A 202 25.97 -20.45 -30.70
N ASN A 203 26.88 -19.47 -30.64
CA ASN A 203 27.84 -19.20 -31.70
C ASN A 203 28.80 -20.37 -31.95
N ILE A 204 29.28 -21.04 -30.90
CA ILE A 204 30.09 -22.26 -31.04
C ILE A 204 29.31 -23.33 -31.81
N GLN A 205 28.02 -23.52 -31.50
CA GLN A 205 27.15 -24.45 -32.23
C GLN A 205 26.95 -24.02 -33.68
N LEU A 206 26.66 -22.74 -33.94
CA LEU A 206 26.52 -22.21 -35.30
C LEU A 206 27.77 -22.46 -36.14
N ARG A 207 28.97 -22.20 -35.58
CA ARG A 207 30.24 -22.49 -36.26
C ARG A 207 30.45 -23.97 -36.52
N SER A 208 30.07 -24.85 -35.59
CA SER A 208 30.16 -26.30 -35.81
C SER A 208 29.27 -26.78 -36.98
N LEU A 209 28.23 -26.02 -37.31
CA LEU A 209 27.34 -26.25 -38.46
C LEU A 209 27.76 -25.49 -39.73
N GLY A 210 28.90 -24.80 -39.72
CA GLY A 210 29.37 -23.98 -40.83
C GLY A 210 28.56 -22.70 -41.07
N LYS A 211 27.79 -22.24 -40.08
CA LYS A 211 27.00 -20.99 -40.15
C LYS A 211 27.81 -19.80 -39.63
N SER A 212 27.39 -18.60 -40.04
CA SER A 212 27.86 -17.34 -39.45
C SER A 212 27.40 -17.24 -38.00
N ILE A 213 28.17 -16.54 -37.16
CA ILE A 213 27.79 -16.28 -35.76
C ILE A 213 26.93 -15.02 -35.63
N ASP A 214 26.16 -14.96 -34.55
CA ASP A 214 25.44 -13.78 -34.13
C ASP A 214 26.32 -12.87 -33.26
N VAL A 215 25.95 -11.60 -33.15
CA VAL A 215 26.67 -10.65 -32.30
C VAL A 215 26.47 -11.02 -30.83
N VAL A 216 27.57 -11.11 -30.08
CA VAL A 216 27.54 -11.41 -28.65
C VAL A 216 27.43 -10.10 -27.86
N PRO A 217 26.38 -9.91 -27.04
CA PRO A 217 26.25 -8.74 -26.18
C PRO A 217 27.33 -8.74 -25.10
N PHE A 218 27.67 -7.55 -24.60
CA PHE A 218 28.59 -7.38 -23.48
C PHE A 218 28.04 -7.99 -22.19
N VAL A 219 28.92 -8.21 -21.20
CA VAL A 219 28.52 -8.89 -19.94
C VAL A 219 27.56 -8.07 -19.08
N ASN A 220 27.34 -6.79 -19.42
CA ASN A 220 26.34 -5.91 -18.84
C ASN A 220 24.98 -5.96 -19.59
N GLY A 221 24.85 -6.80 -20.62
CA GLY A 221 23.63 -7.00 -21.41
C GLY A 221 23.43 -5.98 -22.53
N GLN A 222 24.35 -5.02 -22.70
CA GLN A 222 24.29 -4.06 -23.80
C GLN A 222 24.90 -4.66 -25.06
N GLU A 223 24.35 -4.31 -26.23
CA GLU A 223 25.02 -4.60 -27.49
C GLU A 223 26.33 -3.81 -27.59
N PRO A 224 27.31 -4.29 -28.37
CA PRO A 224 28.51 -3.53 -28.66
C PRO A 224 28.17 -2.14 -29.20
N ASP A 225 29.00 -1.15 -28.85
CA ASP A 225 28.78 0.23 -29.26
C ASP A 225 28.60 0.35 -30.78
N PHE A 226 27.76 1.28 -31.22
CA PHE A 226 27.40 1.44 -32.64
C PHE A 226 28.58 1.79 -33.56
N ASP A 227 29.69 2.28 -32.99
CA ASP A 227 30.93 2.60 -33.69
C ASP A 227 31.92 1.41 -33.78
N LEU A 228 31.61 0.30 -33.10
CA LEU A 228 32.37 -0.94 -33.19
C LEU A 228 31.85 -1.80 -34.35
N PRO A 229 32.74 -2.31 -35.22
CA PRO A 229 32.33 -3.18 -36.32
C PRO A 229 31.88 -4.55 -35.79
N GLN A 230 30.70 -4.98 -36.23
CA GLN A 230 30.12 -6.26 -35.81
C GLN A 230 31.01 -7.45 -36.19
N ILE A 231 31.10 -8.44 -35.30
CA ILE A 231 31.96 -9.61 -35.46
C ILE A 231 31.08 -10.81 -35.86
N HIS A 232 31.21 -11.25 -37.11
CA HIS A 232 30.50 -12.42 -37.64
C HIS A 232 31.46 -13.56 -38.04
N SER A 233 32.75 -13.26 -38.14
CA SER A 233 33.81 -14.15 -38.64
C SER A 233 35.16 -13.85 -38.00
N ILE A 234 36.15 -14.73 -38.25
CA ILE A 234 37.52 -14.52 -37.74
C ILE A 234 38.23 -13.39 -38.50
N GLU A 235 37.86 -13.19 -39.76
CA GLU A 235 38.35 -12.11 -40.62
C GLU A 235 37.91 -10.74 -40.09
N ASP A 236 36.72 -10.62 -39.52
CA ASP A 236 36.26 -9.39 -38.88
C ASP A 236 37.18 -9.02 -37.70
N ILE A 237 37.56 -10.00 -36.88
CA ILE A 237 38.51 -9.82 -35.77
C ILE A 237 39.89 -9.41 -36.29
N GLU A 238 40.34 -10.00 -37.41
CA GLU A 238 41.64 -9.69 -38.00
C GLU A 238 41.76 -8.23 -38.46
N ASN A 239 40.65 -7.66 -38.92
CA ASN A 239 40.56 -6.29 -39.39
C ASN A 239 40.35 -5.24 -38.27
N LEU A 240 40.16 -5.66 -37.01
CA LEU A 240 40.00 -4.73 -35.89
C LEU A 240 41.28 -3.96 -35.61
N THR A 241 41.11 -2.67 -35.30
CA THR A 241 42.18 -1.87 -34.67
C THR A 241 42.42 -2.33 -33.24
N LYS A 242 43.59 -1.99 -32.67
CA LYS A 242 43.91 -2.33 -31.28
C LYS A 242 42.87 -1.76 -30.32
N ASP A 243 42.45 -0.51 -30.53
CA ASP A 243 41.46 0.19 -29.71
C ASP A 243 40.09 -0.49 -29.72
N GLN A 244 39.59 -0.84 -30.91
CA GLN A 244 38.33 -1.59 -31.05
C GLN A 244 38.41 -2.95 -30.35
N CYS A 245 39.51 -3.69 -30.53
CA CYS A 245 39.71 -4.99 -29.89
C CYS A 245 39.74 -4.86 -28.36
N THR A 246 40.40 -3.84 -27.82
CA THR A 246 40.42 -3.59 -26.36
C THR A 246 39.05 -3.22 -25.82
N ARG A 247 38.28 -2.39 -26.53
CA ARG A 247 36.89 -2.05 -26.14
C ARG A 247 35.98 -3.27 -26.10
N TYR A 248 36.09 -4.18 -27.08
CA TYR A 248 35.37 -5.46 -27.03
C TYR A 248 35.76 -6.29 -25.81
N LEU A 249 37.07 -6.45 -25.54
CA LEU A 249 37.55 -7.22 -24.39
C LEU A 249 37.12 -6.60 -23.06
N ASP A 250 37.13 -5.27 -22.94
CA ASP A 250 36.63 -4.55 -21.78
C ASP A 250 35.12 -4.78 -21.58
N GLY A 251 34.33 -4.70 -22.66
CA GLY A 251 32.90 -5.00 -22.65
C GLY A 251 32.58 -6.45 -22.29
N TYR A 252 33.46 -7.40 -22.60
CA TYR A 252 33.36 -8.80 -22.16
C TYR A 252 33.98 -9.06 -20.77
N GLY A 253 34.59 -8.05 -20.14
CA GLY A 253 35.25 -8.17 -18.83
C GLY A 253 36.49 -9.08 -18.85
N ILE A 254 37.19 -9.17 -19.99
CA ILE A 254 38.37 -10.01 -20.19
C ILE A 254 39.61 -9.16 -19.92
N GLN A 255 40.42 -9.55 -18.93
CA GLN A 255 41.68 -8.87 -18.63
C GLN A 255 42.72 -9.14 -19.72
N TYR A 256 43.63 -8.19 -19.96
CA TYR A 256 44.74 -8.31 -20.91
C TYR A 256 45.93 -7.43 -20.52
N GLY A 257 47.09 -7.72 -21.12
CA GLY A 257 48.32 -6.96 -20.91
C GLY A 257 48.46 -5.80 -21.91
N PRO A 258 49.07 -4.66 -21.53
CA PRO A 258 49.17 -3.47 -22.40
C PRO A 258 49.99 -3.70 -23.69
N ASN A 259 50.91 -4.65 -23.66
CA ASN A 259 51.81 -4.99 -24.77
C ASN A 259 51.37 -6.24 -25.55
N GLU A 260 50.22 -6.82 -25.22
CA GLU A 260 49.67 -7.94 -25.98
C GLU A 260 49.16 -7.44 -27.35
N THR A 261 49.44 -8.19 -28.40
CA THR A 261 48.93 -7.91 -29.76
C THR A 261 48.06 -9.08 -30.23
N ILE A 262 48.67 -10.15 -30.75
CA ILE A 262 47.98 -11.34 -31.27
C ILE A 262 47.07 -11.98 -30.20
N LYS A 263 47.56 -12.06 -28.95
CA LYS A 263 46.80 -12.61 -27.82
C LYS A 263 45.48 -11.88 -27.54
N LEU A 264 45.36 -10.59 -27.88
CA LEU A 264 44.10 -9.84 -27.73
C LEU A 264 43.04 -10.40 -28.68
N LYS A 265 43.41 -10.57 -29.96
CA LYS A 265 42.55 -11.13 -30.99
C LYS A 265 42.16 -12.58 -30.69
N GLU A 266 43.09 -13.40 -30.21
CA GLU A 266 42.81 -14.78 -29.78
C GLU A 266 41.82 -14.85 -28.62
N ARG A 267 41.94 -13.96 -27.62
CA ARG A 267 40.99 -13.87 -26.50
C ARG A 267 39.61 -13.44 -26.99
N LEU A 268 39.57 -12.45 -27.87
CA LEU A 268 38.31 -11.96 -28.45
C LEU A 268 37.62 -13.07 -29.26
N ARG A 269 38.36 -13.78 -30.11
CA ARG A 269 37.86 -14.95 -30.85
C ARG A 269 37.16 -15.96 -29.93
N ASN A 270 37.83 -16.34 -28.84
CA ASN A 270 37.28 -17.30 -27.88
C ASN A 270 36.06 -16.72 -27.12
N ALA A 271 36.04 -15.40 -26.87
CA ALA A 271 34.94 -14.72 -26.19
C ALA A 271 33.65 -14.73 -27.02
N VAL A 272 33.75 -14.54 -28.34
CA VAL A 272 32.59 -14.51 -29.23
C VAL A 272 32.14 -15.90 -29.72
N GLY A 273 32.86 -16.96 -29.35
CA GLY A 273 32.51 -18.35 -29.68
C GLY A 273 33.02 -18.84 -31.03
N LEU A 274 34.04 -18.19 -31.60
CA LEU A 274 34.71 -18.64 -32.83
C LEU A 274 35.78 -19.70 -32.50
N GLU A 275 35.34 -20.88 -32.05
CA GLU A 275 36.21 -21.96 -31.55
C GLU A 275 36.25 -23.19 -32.46
N SER A 276 35.84 -23.07 -33.73
CA SER A 276 35.99 -24.20 -34.66
C SER A 276 37.47 -24.49 -34.95
N LEU A 277 37.76 -25.68 -35.48
CA LEU A 277 39.11 -26.05 -35.91
C LEU A 277 39.67 -25.04 -36.92
N GLY A 278 38.87 -24.62 -37.90
CA GLY A 278 39.29 -23.62 -38.90
C GLY A 278 39.57 -22.25 -38.29
N ASP A 279 38.76 -21.81 -37.31
CA ASP A 279 38.99 -20.55 -36.59
C ASP A 279 40.26 -20.60 -35.72
N SER A 280 40.60 -21.80 -35.25
CA SER A 280 41.78 -22.05 -34.41
C SER A 280 43.08 -22.09 -35.22
N GLU A 281 43.00 -22.58 -36.47
CA GLU A 281 44.14 -22.66 -37.40
C GLU A 281 44.43 -21.33 -38.13
N PHE A 282 43.48 -20.38 -38.11
CA PHE A 282 43.67 -19.06 -38.71
C PHE A 282 44.81 -18.28 -38.02
N LEU A 283 45.80 -17.86 -38.80
CA LEU A 283 46.96 -17.10 -38.32
C LEU A 283 46.64 -15.61 -38.20
N LEU A 284 46.25 -15.18 -36.99
CA LEU A 284 46.01 -13.78 -36.67
C LEU A 284 47.32 -12.97 -36.71
N SER A 285 47.30 -11.81 -37.36
CA SER A 285 48.45 -10.90 -37.39
C SER A 285 48.38 -9.86 -36.27
N GLY A 286 49.54 -9.30 -35.93
CA GLY A 286 49.62 -8.17 -34.99
C GLY A 286 48.90 -6.94 -35.54
N PHE A 287 48.50 -6.03 -34.64
CA PHE A 287 47.94 -4.74 -35.05
C PHE A 287 48.97 -3.94 -35.86
N ARG A 288 48.52 -3.35 -36.96
CA ARG A 288 49.33 -2.44 -37.81
C ARG A 288 49.35 -1.04 -37.25
#